data_AF-A0A524M593-F1
#
_entry.id   AF-A0A524M593-F1
#
_cell.length_a   1.000
_cell.length_b   1.000
_cell.length_c   1.000
_cell.angle_alpha   90.00
_cell.angle_beta   90.00
_cell.angle_gamma   90.00
#
_symmetry.space_group_name_H-M   'P 1'
#
loop_
_entity.id
_entity.type
_entity.pdbx_description
1 polymer ?
#
loop_
_entity_poly.entity_id
_entity_poly.type
_entity_poly.pdbx_seq_one_letter_code
_entity_poly.pdbx_strand_id
1 'polypeptide(L)'
;MPEYPAHIEIMPHVHLVRGENNARFPEANTILIDDEILTLIDAGSSTSNIETTLRDLGHSLSDLDRIVLTHFHIDHKSHAADIQKVADCELVCHVLAVKGVETFQGLVDYYGIEGHKYYDDWRALLDLRFSHITTDYNVTGTFSDGETINCGATDLIPIHLP
;
A
#
# COMPACT_ATOMS: atom_id res chain seq x y z
N MET A 1 -12.35 -25.11 7.49
CA MET A 1 -12.37 -23.89 6.66
C MET A 1 -11.40 -24.13 5.52
N PRO A 2 -11.63 -23.57 4.31
CA PRO A 2 -10.63 -23.65 3.25
C PRO A 2 -9.33 -22.97 3.69
N GLU A 3 -8.21 -23.40 3.11
CA GLU A 3 -6.90 -22.84 3.38
C GLU A 3 -6.82 -21.37 2.92
N TYR A 4 -6.23 -20.53 3.77
CA TYR A 4 -6.06 -19.09 3.51
C TYR A 4 -4.60 -18.71 3.83
N PRO A 5 -3.65 -19.05 2.95
CA PRO A 5 -2.23 -18.80 3.18
C PRO A 5 -1.94 -17.30 3.16
N ALA A 6 -0.79 -16.89 3.73
CA ALA A 6 -0.36 -15.49 3.72
C ALA A 6 -0.18 -14.94 2.29
N HIS A 7 0.27 -15.79 1.36
CA HIS A 7 0.36 -15.43 -0.05
C HIS A 7 0.16 -16.62 -0.98
N ILE A 8 -0.06 -16.32 -2.26
CA ILE A 8 -0.01 -17.26 -3.37
C ILE A 8 0.76 -16.63 -4.53
N GLU A 9 1.54 -17.42 -5.26
CA GLU A 9 2.06 -16.99 -6.57
C GLU A 9 0.93 -17.03 -7.59
N ILE A 10 0.73 -15.93 -8.34
CA ILE A 10 -0.33 -15.81 -9.34
C ILE A 10 0.21 -15.82 -10.78
N MET A 11 1.47 -15.46 -10.96
CA MET A 11 2.27 -15.62 -12.17
C MET A 11 3.76 -15.54 -11.77
N PRO A 12 4.71 -15.93 -12.65
CA PRO A 12 6.13 -15.82 -12.33
C PRO A 12 6.46 -14.43 -11.78
N HIS A 13 7.19 -14.38 -10.66
CA HIS A 13 7.60 -13.15 -9.96
C HIS A 13 6.47 -12.33 -9.33
N VAL A 14 5.20 -12.76 -9.39
CA VAL A 14 4.07 -11.98 -8.87
C VAL A 14 3.30 -12.78 -7.85
N HIS A 15 3.29 -12.27 -6.62
CA HIS A 15 2.60 -12.88 -5.51
C HIS A 15 1.45 -12.00 -5.03
N LEU A 16 0.29 -12.62 -4.84
CA LEU A 16 -0.81 -12.03 -4.10
C LEU A 16 -0.57 -12.27 -2.62
N VAL A 17 -0.23 -11.21 -1.89
CA VAL A 17 -0.24 -11.17 -0.43
C VAL A 17 -1.67 -10.96 0.04
N ARG A 18 -2.17 -11.88 0.85
CA ARG A 18 -3.56 -11.91 1.28
C ARG A 18 -3.77 -11.00 2.48
N GLY A 19 -4.72 -10.09 2.39
CA GLY A 19 -5.20 -9.33 3.53
C GLY A 19 -5.86 -10.24 4.56
N GLU A 20 -5.76 -9.91 5.85
CA GLU A 20 -6.45 -10.66 6.89
C GLU A 20 -7.97 -10.56 6.71
N ASN A 21 -8.73 -11.40 7.42
CA ASN A 21 -10.20 -11.38 7.38
C ASN A 21 -10.78 -11.48 5.93
N ASN A 22 -10.11 -12.24 5.06
CA ASN A 22 -10.45 -12.34 3.63
C ASN A 22 -10.37 -11.00 2.87
N ALA A 23 -9.38 -10.16 3.20
CA ALA A 23 -9.20 -8.82 2.63
C ALA A 23 -10.46 -7.96 2.72
N ARG A 24 -11.19 -8.10 3.82
CA ARG A 24 -12.33 -7.25 4.12
C ARG A 24 -11.84 -6.02 4.86
N PHE A 25 -12.28 -4.86 4.40
CA PHE A 25 -12.05 -3.57 5.05
C PHE A 25 -12.11 -3.69 6.59
N PRO A 26 -11.08 -3.21 7.30
CA PRO A 26 -10.02 -2.29 6.84
C PRO A 26 -8.79 -2.94 6.17
N GLU A 27 -8.83 -4.25 5.90
CA GLU A 27 -7.75 -4.98 5.21
C GLU A 27 -7.96 -4.95 3.69
N ALA A 28 -6.86 -4.95 2.94
CA ALA A 28 -6.85 -5.18 1.50
C ALA A 28 -5.75 -6.18 1.10
N ASN A 29 -5.84 -6.72 -0.11
CA ASN A 29 -4.73 -7.50 -0.66
C ASN A 29 -3.62 -6.57 -1.12
N THR A 30 -2.40 -7.08 -1.07
CA THR A 30 -1.19 -6.45 -1.59
C THR A 30 -0.60 -7.34 -2.68
N ILE A 31 0.09 -6.77 -3.67
CA ILE A 31 0.88 -7.56 -4.63
C ILE A 31 2.36 -7.34 -4.34
N LEU A 32 3.14 -8.42 -4.32
CA LEU A 32 4.60 -8.35 -4.32
C LEU A 32 5.12 -8.77 -5.69
N ILE A 33 5.97 -7.94 -6.28
CA ILE A 33 6.76 -8.24 -7.46
C ILE A 33 8.16 -8.64 -6.99
N ASP A 34 8.44 -9.95 -7.00
CA ASP A 34 9.72 -10.57 -6.63
C ASP A 34 10.64 -10.67 -7.85
N ASP A 35 11.23 -9.54 -8.20
CA ASP A 35 12.02 -9.34 -9.41
C ASP A 35 13.26 -8.47 -9.09
N GLU A 36 14.01 -8.00 -10.09
CA GLU A 36 15.25 -7.24 -9.86
C GLU A 36 15.08 -5.95 -9.03
N ILE A 37 13.90 -5.35 -9.05
CA ILE A 37 13.49 -4.25 -8.17
C ILE A 37 12.31 -4.76 -7.34
N LEU A 38 12.57 -5.12 -6.08
CA LEU A 38 11.58 -5.73 -5.20
C LEU A 38 10.49 -4.71 -4.86
N THR A 39 9.32 -4.89 -5.47
CA THR A 39 8.27 -3.86 -5.50
C THR A 39 6.99 -4.35 -4.82
N LEU A 40 6.51 -3.58 -3.84
CA LEU A 40 5.23 -3.80 -3.18
C LEU A 40 4.15 -2.89 -3.80
N ILE A 41 3.04 -3.46 -4.25
CA ILE A 41 1.88 -2.70 -4.72
C ILE A 41 0.80 -2.71 -3.63
N ASP A 42 0.52 -1.52 -3.10
CA ASP A 42 -0.24 -1.27 -1.87
C ASP A 42 0.37 -1.92 -0.62
N ALA A 43 0.01 -1.39 0.54
CA ALA A 43 0.42 -1.85 1.87
C ALA A 43 -0.80 -2.13 2.75
N GLY A 44 -1.78 -2.83 2.17
CA GLY A 44 -3.09 -3.09 2.76
C GLY A 44 -3.24 -4.43 3.46
N SER A 45 -2.34 -5.37 3.17
CA SER A 45 -2.22 -6.60 3.94
C SER A 45 -1.44 -6.36 5.22
N SER A 46 -1.77 -7.10 6.28
CA SER A 46 -1.05 -7.01 7.54
C SER A 46 0.47 -7.16 7.36
N THR A 47 1.25 -6.39 8.12
CA THR A 47 2.71 -6.43 8.09
C THR A 47 3.24 -7.86 8.31
N SER A 48 2.57 -8.67 9.14
CA SER A 48 2.93 -10.07 9.37
C SER A 48 2.79 -10.95 8.11
N ASN A 49 1.75 -10.75 7.30
CA ASN A 49 1.60 -11.47 6.03
C ASN A 49 2.61 -11.00 4.99
N ILE A 50 2.91 -9.69 4.93
CA ILE A 50 3.97 -9.15 4.07
C ILE A 50 5.33 -9.73 4.46
N GLU A 51 5.72 -9.67 5.74
CA GLU A 51 6.98 -10.24 6.25
C GLU A 51 7.08 -11.74 6.04
N THR A 52 5.96 -12.47 6.17
CA THR A 52 5.93 -13.90 5.90
C THR A 52 6.17 -14.19 4.44
N THR A 53 5.51 -13.45 3.55
CA THR A 53 5.69 -13.59 2.10
C THR A 53 7.14 -13.31 1.70
N LEU A 54 7.72 -12.21 2.17
CA LEU A 54 9.12 -11.86 1.90
C LEU A 54 10.06 -12.97 2.38
N ARG A 55 9.89 -13.42 3.62
CA ARG A 55 10.73 -14.48 4.20
C ARG A 55 10.63 -15.80 3.44
N ASP A 56 9.43 -16.19 3.02
CA ASP A 56 9.20 -17.43 2.26
C ASP A 56 9.88 -17.38 0.88
N LEU A 57 10.10 -16.17 0.34
CA LEU A 57 10.83 -15.91 -0.90
C LEU A 57 12.34 -15.61 -0.69
N GLY A 58 12.81 -15.58 0.56
CA GLY A 58 14.21 -15.34 0.89
C GLY A 58 14.60 -13.87 1.09
N HIS A 59 13.62 -12.98 1.23
CA HIS A 59 13.79 -11.54 1.46
C HIS A 59 13.38 -11.12 2.88
N SER A 60 13.63 -9.86 3.18
CA SER A 60 13.21 -9.14 4.38
C SER A 60 12.60 -7.79 4.02
N LEU A 61 11.97 -7.11 4.98
CA LEU A 61 11.42 -5.76 4.73
C LEU A 61 12.49 -4.78 4.26
N SER A 62 13.74 -4.91 4.72
CA SER A 62 14.85 -4.02 4.33
C SER A 62 15.33 -4.24 2.90
N ASP A 63 14.89 -5.31 2.23
CA ASP A 63 15.24 -5.58 0.84
C ASP A 63 14.24 -4.96 -0.15
N LEU A 64 13.14 -4.36 0.34
CA LEU A 64 12.18 -3.67 -0.53
C LEU A 64 12.81 -2.44 -1.16
N ASP A 65 12.80 -2.37 -2.49
CA ASP A 65 13.30 -1.21 -3.24
C ASP A 65 12.22 -0.15 -3.45
N ARG A 66 10.95 -0.57 -3.56
CA ARG A 66 9.83 0.31 -3.92
C ARG A 66 8.49 -0.13 -3.34
N ILE A 67 7.68 0.86 -2.97
CA ILE A 67 6.25 0.77 -2.73
C ILE A 67 5.52 1.61 -3.80
N VAL A 68 4.56 1.00 -4.49
CA VAL A 68 3.66 1.64 -5.45
C VAL A 68 2.28 1.67 -4.82
N LEU A 69 1.75 2.85 -4.52
CA LEU A 69 0.37 3.00 -4.03
C LEU A 69 -0.58 3.22 -5.20
N THR A 70 -1.63 2.40 -5.26
CA THR A 70 -2.69 2.52 -6.27
C THR A 70 -3.49 3.81 -6.06
N HIS A 71 -3.82 4.12 -4.81
CA HIS A 71 -4.53 5.33 -4.40
C HIS A 71 -4.38 5.59 -2.90
N PHE A 72 -5.03 6.63 -2.39
CA PHE A 72 -4.79 7.16 -1.03
C PHE A 72 -5.69 6.56 0.06
N HIS A 73 -6.59 5.62 -0.24
CA HIS A 73 -7.47 5.05 0.77
C HIS A 73 -6.70 4.27 1.84
N ILE A 74 -7.29 4.27 3.03
CA ILE A 74 -6.60 3.87 4.26
C ILE A 74 -6.20 2.40 4.20
N ASP A 75 -7.07 1.54 3.69
CA ASP A 75 -6.86 0.10 3.53
C ASP A 75 -5.79 -0.23 2.48
N HIS A 76 -5.35 0.73 1.67
CA HIS A 76 -4.29 0.54 0.68
C HIS A 76 -2.96 1.14 1.12
N LYS A 77 -2.96 2.36 1.69
CA LYS A 77 -1.70 3.00 2.11
C LYS A 77 -1.28 2.67 3.54
N SER A 78 -2.13 2.02 4.34
CA SER A 78 -1.97 1.80 5.80
C SER A 78 -0.52 1.64 6.24
N HIS A 79 0.13 0.53 5.87
CA HIS A 79 1.45 0.17 6.40
C HIS A 79 2.62 0.81 5.62
N ALA A 80 2.36 1.57 4.56
CA ALA A 80 3.42 2.01 3.64
C ALA A 80 4.44 2.94 4.31
N ALA A 81 4.02 3.88 5.16
CA ALA A 81 4.93 4.79 5.84
C ALA A 81 5.87 4.05 6.80
N ASP A 82 5.37 3.05 7.51
CA ASP A 82 6.19 2.29 8.46
C ASP A 82 7.11 1.30 7.77
N ILE A 83 6.64 0.64 6.70
CA ILE A 83 7.47 -0.20 5.84
C ILE A 83 8.59 0.65 5.20
N GLN A 84 8.25 1.82 4.67
CA GLN A 84 9.23 2.72 4.05
C GLN A 84 10.33 3.14 5.04
N LYS A 85 10.00 3.41 6.31
CA LYS A 85 11.01 3.75 7.33
C LYS A 85 11.98 2.60 7.60
N VAL A 86 11.52 1.35 7.50
CA VAL A 86 12.35 0.15 7.71
C VAL A 86 13.21 -0.13 6.47
N ALA A 87 12.64 0.03 5.29
CA ALA A 87 13.27 -0.29 4.02
C ALA A 87 14.15 0.82 3.44
N ASP A 88 13.94 2.07 3.83
CA ASP A 88 14.53 3.26 3.19
C ASP A 88 14.29 3.27 1.66
N CYS A 89 13.07 2.88 1.26
CA CYS A 89 12.71 2.59 -0.13
C CYS A 89 11.93 3.72 -0.82
N GLU A 90 11.77 3.62 -2.14
CA GLU A 90 10.91 4.52 -2.90
C GLU A 90 9.44 4.33 -2.49
N LEU A 91 8.69 5.42 -2.32
CA LEU A 91 7.23 5.38 -2.21
C LEU A 91 6.64 6.26 -3.30
N VAL A 92 6.00 5.64 -4.28
CA VAL A 92 5.46 6.31 -5.46
C VAL A 92 3.96 6.14 -5.55
N CYS A 93 3.29 7.16 -6.07
CA CYS A 93 1.85 7.15 -6.33
C CYS A 93 1.52 7.93 -7.61
N HIS A 94 0.28 7.85 -8.06
CA HIS A 94 -0.14 8.69 -9.19
C HIS A 94 -0.02 10.17 -8.82
N VAL A 95 0.38 11.03 -9.77
CA VAL A 95 0.58 12.47 -9.54
C VAL A 95 -0.63 13.17 -8.91
N LEU A 96 -1.85 12.73 -9.22
CA LEU A 96 -3.08 13.28 -8.64
C LEU A 96 -3.41 12.77 -7.23
N ALA A 97 -2.76 11.69 -6.78
CA ALA A 97 -3.00 11.10 -5.47
C ALA A 97 -2.07 11.68 -4.38
N VAL A 98 -0.98 12.37 -4.77
CA VAL A 98 0.09 12.86 -3.88
C VAL A 98 -0.47 13.51 -2.62
N LYS A 99 -1.35 14.51 -2.76
CA LYS A 99 -1.93 15.23 -1.61
C LYS A 99 -2.61 14.29 -0.62
N GLY A 100 -3.40 13.35 -1.13
CA GLY A 100 -4.15 12.38 -0.33
C GLY A 100 -3.26 11.32 0.31
N VAL A 101 -2.14 10.98 -0.33
CA VAL A 101 -1.14 10.05 0.21
C VAL A 101 -0.33 10.71 1.30
N GLU A 102 0.27 11.87 1.03
CA GLU A 102 1.27 12.52 1.88
C GLU A 102 0.77 12.87 3.28
N THR A 103 -0.47 13.33 3.41
CA THR A 103 -0.96 13.86 4.69
C THR A 103 -2.36 13.36 5.02
N PHE A 104 -2.67 13.29 6.32
CA PHE A 104 -4.03 13.01 6.75
C PHE A 104 -5.02 14.09 6.29
N GLN A 105 -4.64 15.36 6.36
CA GLN A 105 -5.52 16.45 5.90
C GLN A 105 -5.81 16.34 4.40
N GLY A 106 -4.82 15.98 3.58
CA GLY A 106 -5.05 15.78 2.16
C GLY A 106 -6.04 14.65 1.87
N LEU A 107 -6.03 13.57 2.67
CA LEU A 107 -7.04 12.52 2.61
C LEU A 107 -8.43 13.05 2.98
N VAL A 108 -8.53 13.85 4.05
CA VAL A 108 -9.79 14.50 4.47
C VAL A 108 -10.34 15.40 3.37
N ASP A 109 -9.48 16.19 2.74
CA ASP A 109 -9.85 17.11 1.67
C ASP A 109 -10.44 16.37 0.46
N TYR A 110 -9.86 15.21 0.09
CA TYR A 110 -10.40 14.39 -0.98
C TYR A 110 -11.67 13.62 -0.59
N TYR A 111 -11.81 13.22 0.67
CA TYR A 111 -13.07 12.65 1.16
C TYR A 111 -14.19 13.68 1.23
N GLY A 112 -13.86 14.97 1.35
CA GLY A 112 -14.85 16.04 1.54
C GLY A 112 -15.68 15.86 2.81
N ILE A 113 -15.13 15.18 3.81
CA ILE A 113 -15.82 14.84 5.06
C ILE A 113 -15.72 15.94 6.12
N GLU A 114 -14.82 16.91 5.92
CA GLU A 114 -14.69 18.04 6.82
C GLU A 114 -16.01 18.83 6.92
N GLY A 115 -16.40 19.18 8.15
CA GLY A 115 -17.67 19.85 8.42
C GLY A 115 -18.90 18.93 8.38
N HIS A 116 -18.75 17.64 8.04
CA HIS A 116 -19.84 16.67 8.18
C HIS A 116 -20.15 16.41 9.66
N LYS A 117 -21.42 16.20 10.01
CA LYS A 117 -21.87 15.97 11.40
C LYS A 117 -21.25 14.75 12.11
N TYR A 118 -20.61 13.86 11.35
CA TYR A 118 -19.91 12.68 11.87
C TYR A 118 -18.39 12.78 11.76
N TYR A 119 -17.85 13.95 11.41
CA TYR A 119 -16.41 14.14 11.22
C TYR A 119 -15.63 13.79 12.49
N ASP A 120 -16.05 14.32 13.65
CA ASP A 120 -15.36 14.09 14.91
C ASP A 120 -15.43 12.62 15.36
N ASP A 121 -16.60 11.98 15.20
CA ASP A 121 -16.78 10.55 15.50
C ASP A 121 -15.91 9.67 14.58
N TRP A 122 -15.87 9.99 13.29
CA TRP A 122 -15.04 9.31 12.31
C TRP A 122 -13.55 9.47 12.63
N ARG A 123 -13.11 10.70 12.93
CA ARG A 123 -11.71 10.98 13.30
C ARG A 123 -11.33 10.24 14.58
N ALA A 124 -12.18 10.26 15.61
CA ALA A 124 -11.94 9.54 16.86
C ALA A 124 -11.84 8.02 16.65
N LEU A 125 -12.64 7.44 15.75
CA LEU A 125 -12.53 6.04 15.38
C LEU A 125 -11.20 5.73 14.70
N LEU A 126 -10.75 6.59 13.77
CA LEU A 126 -9.47 6.44 13.09
C LEU A 126 -8.29 6.55 14.06
N ASP A 127 -8.29 7.53 14.97
CA ASP A 127 -7.24 7.68 15.97
C ASP A 127 -7.16 6.47 16.90
N LEU A 128 -8.31 5.89 17.27
CA LEU A 128 -8.37 4.74 18.15
C LEU A 128 -7.91 3.43 17.49
N ARG A 129 -8.21 3.24 16.20
CA ARG A 129 -8.09 1.93 15.52
C ARG A 129 -7.02 1.88 14.44
N PHE A 130 -6.62 3.04 13.94
CA PHE A 130 -5.76 3.18 12.77
C PHE A 130 -4.75 4.32 12.97
N SER A 131 -4.21 4.51 14.17
CA SER A 131 -3.30 5.65 14.44
C SER A 131 -2.15 5.78 13.43
N HIS A 132 -1.63 4.66 12.89
CA HIS A 132 -0.61 4.62 11.84
C HIS A 132 -1.01 5.32 10.54
N ILE A 133 -2.31 5.34 10.16
CA ILE A 133 -2.77 6.01 8.92
C ILE A 133 -2.81 7.53 9.03
N THR A 134 -2.75 8.06 10.25
CA THR A 134 -2.81 9.50 10.52
C THR A 134 -1.42 10.15 10.50
N THR A 135 -0.38 9.35 10.23
CA THR A 135 0.99 9.82 10.02
C THR A 135 1.19 10.37 8.62
N ASP A 136 2.23 11.19 8.44
CA ASP A 136 2.62 11.67 7.12
C ASP A 136 3.43 10.60 6.38
N TYR A 137 3.26 10.58 5.06
CA TYR A 137 3.92 9.67 4.13
C TYR A 137 4.96 10.45 3.31
N ASN A 138 6.14 9.87 3.11
CA ASN A 138 7.20 10.48 2.30
C ASN A 138 7.09 9.99 0.85
N VAL A 139 6.32 10.68 0.01
CA VAL A 139 6.23 10.37 -1.42
C VAL A 139 7.54 10.79 -2.10
N THR A 140 8.32 9.82 -2.56
CA THR A 140 9.64 10.06 -3.17
C THR A 140 9.57 10.24 -4.69
N GLY A 141 8.44 9.86 -5.30
CA GLY A 141 8.24 9.97 -6.74
C GLY A 141 6.79 9.79 -7.16
N THR A 142 6.52 9.99 -8.44
CA THR A 142 5.17 9.88 -9.02
C THR A 142 5.20 9.13 -10.34
N PHE A 143 4.09 8.51 -10.69
CA PHE A 143 3.86 7.94 -12.03
C PHE A 143 2.62 8.56 -12.70
N SER A 144 2.55 8.42 -14.03
CA SER A 144 1.41 8.83 -14.85
C SER A 144 0.81 7.66 -15.62
N ASP A 145 -0.39 7.87 -16.15
CA ASP A 145 -1.08 6.91 -17.03
C ASP A 145 -0.20 6.46 -18.21
N GLY A 146 -0.10 5.15 -18.42
CA GLY A 146 0.66 4.52 -19.50
C GLY A 146 2.19 4.60 -19.37
N GLU A 147 2.74 5.26 -18.34
CA GLU A 147 4.18 5.32 -18.11
C GLU A 147 4.64 4.06 -17.36
N THR A 148 5.45 3.24 -18.03
CA THR A 148 5.94 1.98 -17.45
C THR A 148 6.72 2.21 -16.16
N ILE A 149 6.36 1.46 -15.12
CA ILE A 149 7.14 1.29 -13.90
C ILE A 149 7.87 -0.05 -14.04
N ASN A 150 9.18 0.00 -14.32
CA ASN A 150 9.99 -1.18 -14.46
C ASN A 150 10.31 -1.80 -13.09
N CYS A 151 10.12 -3.11 -12.97
CA CYS A 151 10.53 -3.90 -11.82
C CYS A 151 11.66 -4.89 -12.15
N GLY A 152 12.11 -4.93 -13.40
CA GLY A 152 13.05 -5.95 -13.88
C GLY A 152 12.56 -6.63 -15.15
N ALA A 153 12.39 -7.95 -15.10
CA ALA A 153 11.72 -8.74 -16.14
C ALA A 153 10.20 -8.46 -16.21
N THR A 154 9.63 -7.92 -15.14
CA THR A 154 8.23 -7.52 -15.01
C THR A 154 8.08 -6.00 -15.12
N ASP A 155 7.18 -5.56 -16.00
CA ASP A 155 6.80 -4.16 -16.14
C ASP A 155 5.37 -3.94 -15.63
N LEU A 156 5.15 -2.90 -14.83
CA LEU A 156 3.82 -2.44 -14.45
C LEU A 156 3.41 -1.27 -15.36
N ILE A 157 2.22 -1.34 -15.93
CA ILE A 157 1.66 -0.28 -16.78
C ILE A 157 0.48 0.35 -16.03
N PRO A 158 0.63 1.57 -15.48
CA PRO A 158 -0.46 2.26 -14.82
C PRO A 158 -1.60 2.54 -15.80
N ILE A 159 -2.83 2.25 -15.40
CA ILE A 159 -4.05 2.68 -16.08
C ILE A 159 -4.80 3.56 -15.08
N HIS A 160 -4.87 4.85 -15.36
CA HIS A 160 -5.53 5.81 -14.48
C HIS A 160 -7.05 5.69 -14.59
N LEU A 161 -7.70 5.32 -13.48
CA LEU A 161 -9.15 5.11 -13.37
C LEU A 161 -9.75 6.06 -12.30
N PRO A 162 -9.97 7.35 -12.63
CA PRO A 162 -10.46 8.37 -11.71
C PRO A 162 -11.94 8.26 -11.34
#